data_AF-A0A7S1E644-F1
#
_entry.id   AF-A0A7S1E644-F1
#
_cell.length_a   1.000
_cell.length_b   1.000
_cell.length_c   1.000
_cell.angle_alpha   90.00
_cell.angle_beta   90.00
_cell.angle_gamma   90.00
#
_symmetry.space_group_name_H-M   'P 1'
#
loop_
_entity.id
_entity.type
_entity.pdbx_description
1 polymer ?
#
loop_
_entity_poly.entity_id
_entity_poly.type
_entity_poly.pdbx_seq_one_letter_code
_entity_poly.pdbx_strand_id
1 'polypeptide(L)'
;MDKMGHAGPDDSKRRFVVSFFMADSTIAVYEPPVSNSGFVGGKFLERQKIRKHGTGQHESVYLSEEDVLVDLPATIWINGYPMMLLECDRFTLRYRNKGNIASLLSIDSVHEKIKHAVGDGLDGIRANMADSDATGNGEIYLDSFVQALDKYDTQLDEDEIMALVQHWDTERNGLVKFDDFLRAVADA
;
A
#
# COMPACT_ATOMS: atom_id res chain seq x y z
N MET A 1 -20.79 -3.24 29.66
CA MET A 1 -20.00 -3.90 28.61
C MET A 1 -20.37 -5.36 28.67
N ASP A 2 -21.25 -5.81 27.76
CA ASP A 2 -21.56 -7.22 27.63
C ASP A 2 -20.28 -7.96 27.27
N LYS A 3 -19.93 -8.96 28.08
CA LYS A 3 -18.84 -9.88 27.77
C LYS A 3 -19.33 -10.71 26.59
N MET A 4 -18.71 -10.51 25.42
CA MET A 4 -18.96 -11.33 24.25
C MET A 4 -18.41 -12.73 24.52
N GLY A 5 -19.25 -13.56 25.15
CA GLY A 5 -18.94 -14.93 25.53
C GLY A 5 -19.07 -15.83 24.31
N HIS A 6 -17.92 -16.34 23.87
CA HIS A 6 -17.71 -17.25 22.73
C HIS A 6 -17.97 -16.65 21.35
N ALA A 7 -17.03 -16.91 20.43
CA ALA A 7 -17.18 -16.59 19.03
C ALA A 7 -18.37 -17.38 18.47
N GLY A 8 -19.37 -16.66 17.96
CA GLY A 8 -20.50 -17.26 17.26
C GLY A 8 -20.05 -17.92 15.96
N PRO A 9 -20.81 -18.88 15.41
CA PRO A 9 -20.46 -19.56 14.15
C PRO A 9 -20.25 -18.59 12.97
N ASP A 10 -20.88 -17.41 13.02
CA ASP A 10 -20.78 -16.39 11.98
C ASP A 10 -19.73 -15.31 12.24
N ASP A 11 -19.05 -15.30 13.40
CA ASP A 11 -18.04 -14.27 13.71
C ASP A 11 -16.83 -14.33 12.77
N SER A 12 -16.51 -15.51 12.24
CA SER A 12 -15.46 -15.72 11.22
C SER A 12 -15.71 -14.95 9.91
N LYS A 13 -16.97 -14.59 9.63
CA LYS A 13 -17.37 -13.87 8.42
C LYS A 13 -17.32 -12.35 8.60
N ARG A 14 -17.22 -11.87 9.83
CA ARG A 14 -17.22 -10.43 10.12
C ARG A 14 -15.91 -9.81 9.68
N ARG A 15 -15.98 -8.54 9.30
CA ARG A 15 -14.83 -7.75 8.85
C ARG A 15 -14.76 -6.50 9.70
N PHE A 16 -13.54 -6.18 10.14
CA PHE A 16 -13.29 -5.05 11.01
C PHE A 16 -12.15 -4.22 10.42
N VAL A 17 -12.17 -2.93 10.71
CA VAL A 17 -11.07 -2.01 10.49
C VAL A 17 -10.41 -1.78 11.84
N VAL A 18 -9.13 -2.13 11.95
CA VAL A 18 -8.30 -1.86 13.12
C VAL A 18 -7.48 -0.61 12.82
N SER A 19 -7.64 0.42 13.64
CA SER A 19 -6.88 1.67 13.50
C SER A 19 -5.89 1.81 14.65
N PHE A 20 -4.59 1.85 14.34
CA PHE A 20 -3.53 2.15 15.30
C PHE A 20 -3.12 3.62 15.19
N PHE A 21 -3.13 4.33 16.31
CA PHE A 21 -2.77 5.73 16.39
C PHE A 21 -1.35 5.88 16.92
N MET A 22 -0.40 6.11 16.00
CA MET A 22 1.04 6.18 16.33
C MET A 22 1.37 7.26 17.38
N ALA A 23 0.63 8.37 17.41
CA ALA A 23 0.87 9.50 18.31
C ALA A 23 0.78 9.13 19.80
N ASP A 24 -0.03 8.14 20.18
CA ASP A 24 -0.24 7.75 21.58
C ASP A 24 -0.31 6.23 21.80
N SER A 25 0.01 5.44 20.77
CA SER A 25 -0.01 3.97 20.78
C SER A 25 -1.35 3.39 21.22
N THR A 26 -2.44 3.99 20.77
CA THR A 26 -3.81 3.51 21.04
C THR A 26 -4.40 2.80 19.82
N ILE A 27 -5.39 1.95 20.06
CA ILE A 27 -6.10 1.18 19.02
C ILE A 27 -7.60 1.43 19.14
N ALA A 28 -8.27 1.58 18.01
CA ALA A 28 -9.72 1.51 17.87
C ALA A 28 -10.10 0.40 16.88
N VAL A 29 -11.30 -0.18 17.04
CA VAL A 29 -11.82 -1.20 16.13
C VAL A 29 -13.23 -0.80 15.71
N TYR A 30 -13.45 -0.81 14.39
CA TYR A 30 -14.72 -0.44 13.78
C TYR A 30 -15.20 -1.57 12.85
N GLU A 31 -16.47 -1.93 12.94
CA GLU A 31 -17.12 -2.87 12.03
C GLU A 31 -17.93 -2.10 10.98
N PRO A 32 -17.56 -2.14 9.69
CA PRO A 32 -18.36 -1.53 8.65
C PRO A 32 -19.79 -2.11 8.61
N PRO A 33 -20.84 -1.28 8.52
CA PRO A 33 -22.21 -1.77 8.41
C PRO A 33 -22.41 -2.49 7.07
N VAL A 34 -22.81 -3.76 7.13
CA VAL A 34 -23.12 -4.58 5.94
C VAL A 34 -24.60 -4.91 5.92
N SER A 35 -25.29 -4.52 4.83
CA SER A 35 -26.71 -4.84 4.63
C SER A 35 -26.93 -6.35 4.58
N ASN A 36 -28.04 -6.83 5.14
CA ASN A 36 -28.41 -8.25 5.19
C ASN A 36 -27.41 -9.18 5.92
N SER A 37 -26.48 -8.64 6.71
CA SER A 37 -25.50 -9.44 7.46
C SER A 37 -26.03 -10.04 8.76
N GLY A 38 -27.12 -9.49 9.31
CA GLY A 38 -27.62 -9.85 10.64
C GLY A 38 -26.83 -9.21 11.80
N PHE A 39 -25.79 -8.42 11.51
CA PHE A 39 -24.98 -7.73 12.52
C PHE A 39 -25.19 -6.22 12.48
N VAL A 40 -25.24 -5.60 13.66
CA VAL A 40 -25.19 -4.14 13.79
C VAL A 40 -23.72 -3.74 13.74
N GLY A 41 -23.28 -3.19 12.61
CA GLY A 41 -21.95 -2.58 12.49
C GLY A 41 -21.81 -1.33 13.37
N GLY A 42 -20.59 -0.79 13.44
CA GLY A 42 -20.28 0.41 14.20
C GLY A 42 -19.02 0.27 15.04
N LYS A 43 -18.93 1.07 16.11
CA LYS A 43 -17.79 1.06 17.03
C LYS A 43 -17.74 -0.27 17.80
N PHE A 44 -16.80 -1.14 17.44
CA PHE A 44 -16.55 -2.40 18.13
C PHE A 44 -15.67 -2.20 19.36
N LEU A 45 -14.65 -1.35 19.24
CA LEU A 45 -13.76 -0.96 20.34
C LEU A 45 -13.46 0.53 20.28
N GLU A 46 -13.69 1.22 21.39
CA GLU A 46 -13.28 2.61 21.55
C GLU A 46 -11.77 2.74 21.69
N ARG A 47 -11.24 3.84 21.15
CA ARG A 47 -9.80 4.17 21.15
C ARG A 47 -9.22 4.08 22.55
N GLN A 48 -8.30 3.15 22.75
CA GLN A 48 -7.62 2.94 24.03
C GLN A 48 -6.28 2.22 23.86
N LYS A 49 -5.46 2.19 24.91
CA LYS A 49 -4.25 1.35 24.93
C LYS A 49 -4.63 -0.11 25.13
N ILE A 50 -4.03 -0.99 24.34
CA ILE A 50 -4.28 -2.44 24.40
C ILE A 50 -3.06 -3.12 24.99
N ARG A 51 -3.27 -3.93 26.02
CA ARG A 51 -2.20 -4.71 26.66
C ARG A 51 -1.76 -5.84 25.75
N LYS A 52 -0.45 -6.14 25.70
CA LYS A 52 0.05 -7.29 24.95
C LYS A 52 -0.51 -8.58 25.55
N HIS A 53 -0.90 -9.50 24.69
CA HIS A 53 -1.37 -10.81 25.12
C HIS A 53 -0.25 -11.61 25.82
N GLY A 54 -0.62 -12.41 26.82
CA GLY A 54 0.34 -13.20 27.59
C GLY A 54 1.13 -12.44 28.66
N THR A 55 0.93 -11.12 28.80
CA THR A 55 1.56 -10.33 29.86
C THR A 55 0.79 -10.41 31.17
N GLY A 56 1.50 -10.36 32.30
CA GLY A 56 0.90 -10.44 33.62
C GLY A 56 -0.05 -9.26 33.90
N GLN A 57 -1.08 -9.45 34.75
CA GLN A 57 -2.04 -8.38 35.07
C GLN A 57 -1.38 -7.12 35.65
N HIS A 58 -0.20 -7.26 36.27
CA HIS A 58 0.58 -6.17 36.84
C HIS A 58 1.62 -5.57 35.87
N GLU A 59 1.81 -6.17 34.70
CA GLU A 59 2.78 -5.70 33.70
C GLU A 59 2.15 -4.64 32.80
N SER A 60 2.74 -3.44 32.78
CA SER A 60 2.26 -2.33 31.95
C SER A 60 2.85 -2.37 30.54
N VAL A 61 2.67 -3.50 29.85
CA VAL A 61 3.18 -3.73 28.50
C VAL A 61 2.02 -3.66 27.51
N TYR A 62 2.11 -2.73 26.57
CA TYR A 62 1.06 -2.43 25.59
C TYR A 62 1.53 -2.74 24.18
N LEU A 63 0.58 -2.97 23.27
CA LEU A 63 0.86 -3.11 21.84
C LEU A 63 1.54 -1.84 21.33
N SER A 64 2.66 -2.02 20.65
CA SER A 64 3.42 -0.99 19.98
C SER A 64 3.23 -1.06 18.47
N GLU A 65 3.84 -0.11 17.77
CA GLU A 65 3.83 -0.05 16.31
C GLU A 65 4.37 -1.35 15.69
N GLU A 66 5.44 -1.91 16.26
CA GLU A 66 6.08 -3.13 15.78
C GLU A 66 5.20 -4.39 15.93
N ASP A 67 4.26 -4.39 16.88
CA ASP A 67 3.32 -5.51 17.03
C ASP A 67 2.18 -5.46 16.00
N VAL A 68 1.90 -4.28 15.44
CA VAL A 68 0.77 -4.06 14.52
C VAL A 68 1.24 -3.97 13.07
N LEU A 69 2.41 -3.38 12.81
CA LEU A 69 3.02 -3.26 11.48
C LEU A 69 3.85 -4.49 11.11
N VAL A 70 3.21 -5.65 11.19
CA VAL A 70 3.78 -6.95 10.85
C VAL A 70 3.49 -7.34 9.39
N ASP A 71 4.20 -8.34 8.88
CA ASP A 71 3.89 -8.93 7.58
C ASP A 71 2.50 -9.58 7.61
N LEU A 72 1.72 -9.38 6.55
CA LEU A 72 0.35 -9.88 6.45
C LEU A 72 0.29 -11.17 5.62
N PRO A 73 -0.62 -12.11 5.96
CA PRO A 73 -1.56 -12.04 7.07
C PRO A 73 -0.91 -12.34 8.43
N ALA A 74 -1.39 -11.69 9.49
CA ALA A 74 -0.91 -11.91 10.86
C ALA A 74 -2.04 -11.87 11.88
N THR A 75 -1.84 -12.52 13.03
CA THR A 75 -2.82 -12.48 14.12
C THR A 75 -2.36 -11.55 15.22
N ILE A 76 -3.21 -10.59 15.57
CA ILE A 76 -3.03 -9.73 16.75
C ILE A 76 -4.13 -10.03 17.77
N TRP A 77 -3.80 -9.89 19.05
CA TRP A 77 -4.76 -10.10 20.14
C TRP A 77 -5.24 -8.76 20.68
N ILE A 78 -6.54 -8.50 20.60
CA ILE A 78 -7.16 -7.29 21.12
C ILE A 78 -8.14 -7.68 22.23
N ASN A 79 -7.85 -7.31 23.47
CA ASN A 79 -8.68 -7.60 24.64
C ASN A 79 -9.11 -9.09 24.77
N GLY A 80 -8.20 -10.01 24.42
CA GLY A 80 -8.45 -11.45 24.49
C GLY A 80 -9.13 -12.04 23.26
N TYR A 81 -9.41 -11.24 22.22
CA TYR A 81 -9.92 -11.71 20.94
C TYR A 81 -8.79 -11.76 19.90
N PRO A 82 -8.49 -12.93 19.32
CA PRO A 82 -7.56 -13.02 18.21
C PRO A 82 -8.22 -12.46 16.94
N MET A 83 -7.60 -11.47 16.33
CA MET A 83 -8.03 -10.87 15.06
C MET A 83 -6.95 -11.09 14.02
N MET A 84 -7.35 -11.65 12.87
CA MET A 84 -6.45 -11.80 11.73
C MET A 84 -6.44 -10.51 10.91
N LEU A 85 -5.28 -9.86 10.86
CA LEU A 85 -4.98 -8.80 9.93
C LEU A 85 -4.78 -9.44 8.55
N LEU A 86 -5.67 -9.12 7.61
CA LEU A 86 -5.67 -9.68 6.26
C LEU A 86 -4.94 -8.76 5.27
N GLU A 87 -5.28 -7.48 5.35
CA GLU A 87 -4.77 -6.41 4.48
C GLU A 87 -4.66 -5.12 5.30
N CYS A 88 -3.93 -4.14 4.77
CA CYS A 88 -3.90 -2.79 5.32
C CYS A 88 -4.10 -1.77 4.21
N ASP A 89 -4.43 -0.54 4.60
CA ASP A 89 -4.62 0.53 3.63
C ASP A 89 -3.30 0.90 2.91
N ARG A 90 -3.43 1.57 1.77
CA ARG A 90 -2.29 2.00 0.95
C ARG A 90 -1.30 2.83 1.76
N PHE A 91 -1.79 3.74 2.60
CA PHE A 91 -0.94 4.58 3.45
C PHE A 91 -0.05 3.73 4.39
N THR A 92 -0.63 2.74 5.05
CA THR A 92 0.06 1.83 5.96
C THR A 92 1.06 0.97 5.21
N LEU A 93 0.72 0.49 4.01
CA LEU A 93 1.64 -0.23 3.13
C LEU A 93 2.86 0.63 2.77
N ARG A 94 2.65 1.89 2.36
CA ARG A 94 3.74 2.84 2.05
C ARG A 94 4.63 3.06 3.27
N TYR A 95 4.01 3.32 4.42
CA TYR A 95 4.72 3.59 5.66
C TYR A 95 5.57 2.40 6.11
N ARG A 96 5.01 1.18 6.12
CA ARG A 96 5.72 -0.06 6.49
C ARG A 96 6.95 -0.30 5.61
N ASN A 97 6.83 -0.07 4.30
CA ASN A 97 7.93 -0.28 3.36
C ASN A 97 8.90 0.91 3.30
N LYS A 98 8.79 1.88 4.21
CA LYS A 98 9.64 3.09 4.24
C LYS A 98 9.62 3.83 2.91
N GLY A 99 8.45 3.84 2.26
CA GLY A 99 8.25 4.41 0.94
C GLY A 99 8.61 3.48 -0.22
N ASN A 100 9.25 2.32 -0.04
CA ASN A 100 9.57 1.40 -1.14
C ASN A 100 8.33 0.63 -1.61
N ILE A 101 7.53 1.23 -2.48
CA ILE A 101 6.31 0.62 -3.03
C ILE A 101 6.66 -0.33 -4.16
N ALA A 102 7.78 -0.10 -4.86
CA ALA A 102 8.27 -0.96 -5.93
C ALA A 102 8.52 -2.42 -5.49
N SER A 103 8.73 -2.68 -4.20
CA SER A 103 8.84 -4.05 -3.68
C SER A 103 7.49 -4.74 -3.41
N LEU A 104 6.38 -3.99 -3.42
CA LEU A 104 5.03 -4.52 -3.21
C LEU A 104 4.24 -4.67 -4.52
N LEU A 105 4.59 -3.88 -5.53
CA LEU A 105 4.01 -3.98 -6.86
C LEU A 105 4.97 -4.73 -7.78
N SER A 106 4.43 -5.53 -8.69
CA SER A 106 5.24 -6.07 -9.78
C SER A 106 5.49 -4.95 -10.78
N ILE A 107 6.76 -4.56 -10.92
CA ILE A 107 7.15 -3.57 -11.94
C ILE A 107 6.79 -4.08 -13.35
N ASP A 108 6.87 -5.39 -13.56
CA ASP A 108 6.47 -6.04 -14.81
C ASP A 108 5.00 -5.78 -15.11
N SER A 109 4.10 -5.89 -14.13
CA SER A 109 2.67 -5.56 -14.34
C SER A 109 2.42 -4.09 -14.68
N VAL A 110 3.26 -3.19 -14.19
CA VAL A 110 3.20 -1.76 -14.54
C VAL A 110 3.70 -1.55 -15.97
N HIS A 111 4.79 -2.22 -16.36
CA HIS A 111 5.29 -2.19 -17.74
C HIS A 111 4.28 -2.77 -18.73
N GLU A 112 3.62 -3.89 -18.40
CA GLU A 112 2.56 -4.48 -19.22
C GLU A 112 1.38 -3.51 -19.42
N LYS A 113 0.94 -2.81 -18.35
CA LYS A 113 -0.11 -1.78 -18.46
C LYS A 113 0.28 -0.66 -19.42
N ILE A 114 1.51 -0.15 -19.28
CA ILE A 114 2.04 0.89 -20.18
C ILE A 114 2.10 0.35 -21.60
N LYS A 115 2.66 -0.84 -21.82
CA LYS A 115 2.75 -1.47 -23.15
C LYS A 115 1.38 -1.61 -23.80
N HIS A 116 0.37 -2.05 -23.05
CA HIS A 116 -0.99 -2.19 -23.57
C HIS A 116 -1.62 -0.83 -23.93
N ALA A 117 -1.42 0.20 -23.11
CA ALA A 117 -1.95 1.54 -23.37
C ALA A 117 -1.26 2.24 -24.55
N VAL A 118 0.03 1.98 -24.74
CA VAL A 118 0.86 2.62 -25.77
C VAL A 118 0.76 1.87 -27.10
N GLY A 119 0.60 0.54 -27.07
CA GLY A 119 0.61 -0.32 -28.25
C GLY A 119 1.88 -0.15 -29.08
N ASP A 120 1.73 0.03 -30.38
CA ASP A 120 2.85 0.29 -31.31
C ASP A 120 3.40 1.73 -31.20
N GLY A 121 2.86 2.56 -30.29
CA GLY A 121 3.19 3.98 -30.12
C GLY A 121 4.47 4.28 -29.34
N LEU A 122 5.31 3.29 -29.04
CA LEU A 122 6.54 3.46 -28.25
C LEU A 122 7.53 4.45 -28.90
N ASP A 123 7.61 4.47 -30.24
CA ASP A 123 8.42 5.47 -30.97
C ASP A 123 7.93 6.90 -30.73
N GLY A 124 6.62 7.07 -30.54
CA GLY A 124 6.02 8.36 -30.19
C GLY A 124 6.41 8.82 -28.78
N ILE A 125 6.43 7.90 -27.81
CA ILE A 125 6.94 8.19 -26.46
C ILE A 125 8.41 8.57 -26.53
N ARG A 126 9.21 7.78 -27.26
CA ARG A 126 10.64 8.04 -27.44
C ARG A 126 10.89 9.45 -27.99
N ALA A 127 10.14 9.86 -29.02
CA ALA A 127 10.25 11.19 -29.60
C ALA A 127 9.91 12.28 -28.57
N ASN A 128 8.81 12.13 -27.83
CA ASN A 128 8.41 13.09 -26.78
C ASN A 128 9.46 13.23 -25.66
N MET A 129 10.05 12.09 -25.25
CA MET A 129 11.10 12.07 -24.22
C MET A 129 12.40 12.67 -24.74
N ALA A 130 12.78 12.38 -25.99
CA ALA A 130 13.95 13.00 -26.63
C ALA A 130 13.80 14.51 -26.79
N ASP A 131 12.60 15.02 -27.09
CA ASP A 131 12.32 16.47 -27.14
C ASP A 131 12.49 17.14 -25.76
N SER A 132 12.37 16.37 -24.68
CA SER A 132 12.53 16.84 -23.30
C SER A 132 13.95 16.65 -22.75
N ASP A 133 14.82 15.92 -23.47
CA ASP A 133 16.23 15.72 -23.14
C ASP A 133 17.06 16.90 -23.64
N ALA A 134 17.15 17.94 -22.81
CA ALA A 134 17.93 19.14 -23.10
C ALA A 134 19.44 18.87 -23.22
N THR A 135 19.93 17.78 -22.62
CA THR A 135 21.35 17.42 -22.55
C THR A 135 21.78 16.50 -23.69
N GLY A 136 20.85 15.82 -24.35
CA GLY A 136 21.12 14.82 -25.38
C GLY A 136 21.84 13.58 -24.85
N ASN A 137 21.76 13.32 -23.54
CA ASN A 137 22.47 12.23 -22.87
C ASN A 137 21.58 11.00 -22.63
N GLY A 138 20.31 11.03 -23.06
CA GLY A 138 19.35 9.95 -22.85
C GLY A 138 18.65 10.00 -21.49
N GLU A 139 18.79 11.09 -20.73
CA GLU A 139 18.19 11.26 -19.41
C GLU A 139 17.18 12.41 -19.39
N ILE A 140 16.07 12.22 -18.69
CA ILE A 140 15.05 13.25 -18.50
C ILE A 140 14.61 13.31 -17.03
N TYR A 141 14.13 14.48 -16.62
CA TYR A 141 13.55 14.65 -15.29
C TYR A 141 12.25 13.87 -15.12
N LEU A 142 11.97 13.43 -13.90
CA LEU A 142 10.76 12.67 -13.55
C LEU A 142 9.47 13.37 -13.97
N ASP A 143 9.38 14.69 -13.84
CA ASP A 143 8.19 15.44 -14.26
C ASP A 143 7.95 15.30 -15.76
N SER A 144 9.01 15.42 -16.58
CA SER A 144 8.93 15.22 -18.03
C SER A 144 8.61 13.77 -18.39
N PHE A 145 9.14 12.81 -17.62
CA PHE A 145 8.87 11.39 -17.79
C PHE A 145 7.39 11.06 -17.55
N VAL A 146 6.82 11.56 -16.45
CA VAL A 146 5.39 11.37 -16.13
C VAL A 146 4.50 12.08 -17.16
N GLN A 147 4.84 13.31 -17.57
CA GLN A 147 4.10 14.03 -18.62
C GLN A 147 4.10 13.31 -19.97
N ALA A 148 5.19 12.60 -20.31
CA ALA A 148 5.24 11.82 -21.54
C ALA A 148 4.28 10.62 -21.50
N LEU A 149 4.10 10.00 -20.32
CA LEU A 149 3.16 8.90 -20.12
C LEU A 149 1.70 9.37 -20.04
N ASP A 150 1.45 10.57 -19.51
CA ASP A 150 0.10 11.15 -19.35
C ASP A 150 -0.62 11.40 -20.70
N LYS A 151 0.12 11.48 -21.81
CA LYS A 151 -0.46 11.52 -23.16
C LYS A 151 -1.17 10.22 -23.56
N TYR A 152 -0.91 9.13 -22.84
CA TYR A 152 -1.48 7.81 -23.06
C TYR A 152 -2.36 7.45 -21.88
N ASP A 153 -3.52 6.84 -22.14
CA ASP A 153 -4.44 6.39 -21.09
C ASP A 153 -3.90 5.12 -20.41
N THR A 154 -2.78 5.26 -19.70
CA THR A 154 -2.09 4.15 -19.02
C THR A 154 -2.86 3.64 -17.81
N GLN A 155 -3.80 4.42 -17.28
CA GLN A 155 -4.60 4.12 -16.09
C GLN A 155 -3.75 3.72 -14.87
N LEU A 156 -2.52 4.24 -14.80
CA LEU A 156 -1.63 4.03 -13.66
C LEU A 156 -2.14 4.82 -12.46
N ASP A 157 -2.20 4.16 -11.30
CA ASP A 157 -2.48 4.85 -10.06
C ASP A 157 -1.22 5.44 -9.41
N GLU A 158 -1.40 6.20 -8.32
CA GLU A 158 -0.30 6.88 -7.63
C GLU A 158 0.77 5.90 -7.11
N ASP A 159 0.38 4.71 -6.65
CA ASP A 159 1.32 3.70 -6.15
C ASP A 159 2.16 3.13 -7.30
N GLU A 160 1.53 2.91 -8.46
CA GLU A 160 2.19 2.42 -9.67
C GLU A 160 3.17 3.43 -10.24
N ILE A 161 2.80 4.72 -10.27
CA ILE A 161 3.71 5.81 -10.65
C ILE A 161 4.89 5.88 -9.66
N MET A 162 4.62 5.84 -8.35
CA MET A 162 5.69 5.85 -7.35
C MET A 162 6.64 4.66 -7.48
N ALA A 163 6.11 3.45 -7.74
CA ALA A 163 6.90 2.26 -7.98
C ALA A 163 7.76 2.39 -9.24
N LEU A 164 7.20 2.94 -10.32
CA LEU A 164 7.92 3.19 -11.56
C LEU A 164 9.07 4.19 -11.35
N VAL A 165 8.80 5.31 -10.69
CA VAL A 165 9.80 6.32 -10.35
C VAL A 165 10.93 5.72 -9.51
N GLN A 166 10.60 4.96 -8.47
CA GLN A 166 11.61 4.34 -7.58
C GLN A 166 12.46 3.29 -8.28
N HIS A 167 11.88 2.59 -9.25
CA HIS A 167 12.58 1.58 -10.02
C HIS A 167 13.58 2.22 -10.99
N TRP A 168 13.21 3.32 -11.65
CA TRP A 168 14.00 3.94 -12.70
C TRP A 168 14.95 5.06 -12.21
N ASP A 169 14.60 5.78 -11.13
CA ASP A 169 15.48 6.73 -10.45
C ASP A 169 16.34 6.02 -9.37
N THR A 170 17.16 5.07 -9.82
CA THR A 170 18.01 4.26 -8.93
C THR A 170 19.02 5.10 -8.16
N GLU A 171 19.50 6.20 -8.74
CA GLU A 171 20.47 7.12 -8.15
C GLU A 171 19.83 8.18 -7.23
N ARG A 172 18.49 8.27 -7.21
CA ARG A 172 17.71 9.28 -6.47
C ARG A 172 18.11 10.70 -6.83
N ASN A 173 18.43 10.91 -8.10
CA ASN A 173 18.84 12.20 -8.66
C ASN A 173 17.67 12.89 -9.40
N GLY A 174 16.50 12.24 -9.48
CA GLY A 174 15.32 12.73 -10.17
C GLY A 174 15.39 12.62 -11.70
N LEU A 175 16.33 11.82 -12.22
CA LEU A 175 16.52 11.58 -13.64
C LEU A 175 16.22 10.12 -14.00
N VAL A 176 15.72 9.91 -15.22
CA VAL A 176 15.40 8.59 -15.76
C VAL A 176 16.08 8.44 -17.12
N LYS A 177 16.79 7.32 -17.28
CA LYS A 177 17.32 6.86 -18.57
C LYS A 177 16.17 6.26 -19.39
N PHE A 178 15.57 7.08 -20.24
CA PHE A 178 14.32 6.71 -20.89
C PHE A 178 14.48 5.58 -21.92
N ASP A 179 15.67 5.42 -22.50
CA ASP A 179 15.96 4.34 -23.44
C ASP A 179 15.91 2.96 -22.78
N ASP A 180 16.46 2.84 -21.57
CA ASP A 180 16.41 1.61 -20.80
C ASP A 180 14.96 1.31 -20.37
N PHE A 181 14.21 2.35 -19.99
CA PHE A 181 12.79 2.23 -19.69
C PHE A 181 11.97 1.71 -20.87
N LEU A 182 12.11 2.34 -22.04
CA LEU A 182 11.36 1.94 -23.24
C LEU A 182 11.69 0.50 -23.65
N ARG A 183 12.94 0.08 -23.46
CA ARG A 183 13.35 -1.31 -23.70
C ARG A 183 12.65 -2.28 -22.77
N ALA A 184 12.62 -1.98 -21.47
CA ALA A 184 11.93 -2.81 -20.50
C ALA A 184 10.43 -2.92 -20.80
N VAL A 185 9.78 -1.82 -21.19
CA VAL A 185 8.37 -1.84 -21.61
C VAL A 185 8.17 -2.65 -22.89
N ALA A 186 9.09 -2.60 -23.84
CA ALA A 186 9.01 -3.41 -25.06
C ALA A 186 9.13 -4.91 -24.76
N ASP A 187 9.98 -5.27 -23.78
CA ASP A 187 10.29 -6.65 -23.41
C ASP A 187 9.27 -7.30 -22.45
N ALA A 188 8.41 -6.50 -21.79
CA ALA A 188 7.32 -6.96 -20.91
C ALA A 188 6.19 -7.69 -21.67
#